data_AF-A0A5M9WWL1-F1
#
_entry.id   AF-A0A5M9WWL1-F1
#
_cell.length_a   1.000
_cell.length_b   1.000
_cell.length_c   1.000
_cell.angle_alpha   90.00
_cell.angle_beta   90.00
_cell.angle_gamma   90.00
#
_symmetry.space_group_name_H-M   'P 1'
#
loop_
_entity.id
_entity.type
_entity.pdbx_description
1 polymer ?
#
loop_
_entity_poly.entity_id
_entity_poly.type
_entity_poly.pdbx_seq_one_letter_code
_entity_poly.pdbx_strand_id
1 'polypeptide(L)'
;MTIAKNEWLEIALSYAPVIMFDQNEPFYPDFVGVSVLEHSGPSPSFRRELQFPSEAVKYVIEYAIWWDYEIGHLYEMEHVWVYVGHNGEVVDCEASFHGRVLRGLLKDRVNLVSHHVCLYSQPGKHAFSPLPVVFELLPNLYSAAGVEAGCDGLLVNEMFEPFFQTNEQIDARVKKHLQTKAFVPSMQFEEYLLKPEVFMTWNELFELIPQRIKDRLTELDQMEEYA
;
A
#
# COMPACT_ATOMS: atom_id res chain seq x y z
N MET A 1 22.85 -15.36 1.82
CA MET A 1 23.31 -15.53 0.41
C MET A 1 22.38 -14.65 -0.38
N THR A 2 22.86 -13.74 -1.23
CA THR A 2 21.97 -12.82 -1.94
C THR A 2 21.00 -13.62 -2.82
N ILE A 3 19.68 -13.46 -2.57
CA ILE A 3 18.61 -14.08 -3.35
C ILE A 3 18.80 -13.72 -4.83
N ALA A 4 18.72 -14.71 -5.72
CA ALA A 4 18.95 -14.50 -7.14
C ALA A 4 17.81 -13.67 -7.79
N LYS A 5 18.09 -13.05 -8.95
CA LYS A 5 17.22 -12.06 -9.62
C LYS A 5 15.78 -12.55 -9.94
N ASN A 6 15.51 -13.86 -9.90
CA ASN A 6 14.17 -14.44 -10.10
C ASN A 6 13.61 -15.15 -8.86
N GLU A 7 14.47 -15.49 -7.89
CA GLU A 7 14.06 -16.24 -6.69
C GLU A 7 13.24 -15.37 -5.73
N TRP A 8 13.50 -14.05 -5.71
CA TRP A 8 12.72 -13.12 -4.89
C TRP A 8 11.25 -13.06 -5.34
N LEU A 9 10.97 -13.14 -6.64
CA LEU A 9 9.61 -13.04 -7.17
C LEU A 9 8.80 -14.29 -6.83
N GLU A 10 9.40 -15.47 -6.95
CA GLU A 10 8.77 -16.73 -6.51
C GLU A 10 8.44 -16.69 -5.01
N ILE A 11 9.37 -16.18 -4.19
CA ILE A 11 9.12 -15.95 -2.76
C ILE A 11 7.97 -14.96 -2.58
N ALA A 12 8.01 -13.79 -3.20
CA ALA A 12 6.99 -12.76 -3.03
C ALA A 12 5.59 -13.27 -3.42
N LEU A 13 5.46 -13.97 -4.55
CA LEU A 13 4.19 -14.50 -5.00
C LEU A 13 3.66 -15.62 -4.08
N SER A 14 4.55 -16.40 -3.46
CA SER A 14 4.17 -17.48 -2.53
C SER A 14 3.57 -16.98 -1.22
N TYR A 15 3.84 -15.73 -0.84
CA TYR A 15 3.42 -15.13 0.44
C TYR A 15 2.69 -13.79 0.26
N ALA A 16 2.33 -13.43 -0.98
CA ALA A 16 1.67 -12.15 -1.26
C ALA A 16 0.37 -12.06 -0.46
N PRO A 17 0.07 -10.91 0.17
CA PRO A 17 -1.17 -10.74 0.89
C PRO A 17 -2.35 -10.76 -0.08
N VAL A 18 -3.48 -11.25 0.41
CA VAL A 18 -4.77 -11.07 -0.24
C VAL A 18 -5.39 -9.81 0.32
N ILE A 19 -5.74 -8.86 -0.54
CA ILE A 19 -6.31 -7.58 -0.12
C ILE A 19 -7.80 -7.58 -0.38
N MET A 20 -8.57 -7.27 0.64
CA MET A 20 -10.02 -7.12 0.58
C MET A 20 -10.33 -5.63 0.39
N PHE A 21 -10.88 -5.25 -0.75
CA PHE A 21 -11.27 -3.86 -1.05
C PHE A 21 -12.78 -3.67 -1.00
N ASP A 22 -13.21 -2.47 -0.64
CA ASP A 22 -14.62 -2.08 -0.73
C ASP A 22 -15.13 -2.21 -2.18
N GLN A 23 -16.35 -2.68 -2.36
CA GLN A 23 -16.97 -2.80 -3.69
C GLN A 23 -17.08 -1.48 -4.45
N ASN A 24 -17.10 -0.35 -3.74
CA ASN A 24 -17.18 0.98 -4.35
C ASN A 24 -15.80 1.64 -4.52
N GLU A 25 -14.71 0.97 -4.15
CA GLU A 25 -13.36 1.52 -4.24
C GLU A 25 -12.99 1.86 -5.70
N PRO A 26 -12.64 3.12 -6.02
CA PRO A 26 -12.26 3.51 -7.38
C PRO A 26 -10.82 3.18 -7.75
N PHE A 27 -9.92 2.94 -6.78
CA PHE A 27 -8.49 2.80 -7.01
C PHE A 27 -7.91 1.47 -6.47
N TYR A 28 -7.08 0.83 -7.27
CA TYR A 28 -6.42 -0.44 -6.95
C TYR A 28 -4.90 -0.31 -7.14
N PRO A 29 -4.09 -1.20 -6.52
CA PRO A 29 -2.64 -1.13 -6.64
C PRO A 29 -2.16 -1.17 -8.09
N ASP A 30 -1.30 -0.23 -8.44
CA ASP A 30 -0.63 -0.17 -9.75
C ASP A 30 0.67 -0.97 -9.74
N PHE A 31 1.43 -0.92 -8.62
CA PHE A 31 2.72 -1.57 -8.47
C PHE A 31 2.93 -2.11 -7.04
N VAL A 32 3.82 -3.09 -6.91
CA VAL A 32 4.27 -3.61 -5.61
C VAL A 32 5.79 -3.72 -5.62
N GLY A 33 6.46 -2.91 -4.81
CA GLY A 33 7.89 -2.99 -4.53
C GLY A 33 8.15 -4.02 -3.44
N VAL A 34 9.07 -4.95 -3.70
CA VAL A 34 9.38 -6.03 -2.76
C VAL A 34 10.80 -5.93 -2.23
N SER A 35 10.95 -6.13 -0.92
CA SER A 35 12.21 -6.41 -0.25
C SER A 35 12.11 -7.70 0.56
N VAL A 36 13.08 -8.61 0.40
CA VAL A 36 13.20 -9.82 1.22
C VAL A 36 14.39 -9.67 2.16
N LEU A 37 14.10 -9.58 3.46
CA LEU A 37 15.05 -9.22 4.51
C LEU A 37 15.42 -10.47 5.33
N GLU A 38 16.65 -10.96 5.19
CA GLU A 38 17.17 -12.13 5.94
C GLU A 38 17.59 -11.77 7.38
N HIS A 39 17.69 -10.47 7.70
CA HIS A 39 18.21 -9.96 8.98
C HIS A 39 17.38 -8.77 9.47
N SER A 40 17.29 -8.63 10.79
CA SER A 40 16.78 -7.42 11.43
C SER A 40 17.56 -6.19 10.97
N GLY A 41 16.88 -5.06 10.81
CA GLY A 41 17.47 -3.84 10.29
C GLY A 41 16.41 -2.81 9.92
N PRO A 42 16.82 -1.69 9.30
CA PRO A 42 15.88 -0.68 8.83
C PRO A 42 15.00 -1.24 7.71
N SER A 43 13.72 -0.86 7.72
CA SER A 43 12.85 -1.08 6.57
C SER A 43 13.34 -0.23 5.38
N PRO A 44 13.47 -0.81 4.18
CA PRO A 44 13.86 -0.08 2.98
C PRO A 44 12.90 1.02 2.55
N SER A 45 11.59 0.83 2.71
CA SER A 45 10.56 1.75 2.19
C SER A 45 9.74 2.47 3.26
N PHE A 46 9.86 2.08 4.54
CA PHE A 46 9.11 2.67 5.64
C PHE A 46 10.03 3.11 6.78
N ARG A 47 9.75 4.25 7.42
CA ARG A 47 10.58 4.80 8.49
C ARG A 47 10.42 4.01 9.80
N ARG A 48 11.01 2.82 9.88
CA ARG A 48 11.03 1.95 11.07
C ARG A 48 12.20 0.99 11.06
N GLU A 49 12.46 0.40 12.22
CA GLU A 49 13.33 -0.75 12.37
C GLU A 49 12.48 -2.03 12.42
N LEU A 50 12.88 -3.05 11.66
CA LEU A 50 12.30 -4.39 11.69
C LEU A 50 13.18 -5.27 12.58
N GLN A 51 12.62 -5.70 13.71
CA GLN A 51 13.32 -6.52 14.70
C GLN A 51 12.61 -7.86 14.82
N PHE A 52 13.34 -8.95 14.52
CA PHE A 52 12.83 -10.31 14.63
C PHE A 52 13.92 -11.31 15.06
N PRO A 53 13.54 -12.38 15.79
CA PRO A 53 14.43 -13.46 16.17
C PRO A 53 14.84 -14.30 14.95
N SER A 54 16.13 -14.31 14.59
CA SER A 54 16.64 -15.04 13.43
C SER A 54 16.59 -16.57 13.59
N GLU A 55 16.45 -17.06 14.83
CA GLU A 55 16.22 -18.47 15.13
C GLU A 55 14.80 -18.93 14.76
N ALA A 56 13.82 -18.02 14.73
CA ALA A 56 12.44 -18.35 14.43
C ALA A 56 12.00 -17.85 13.04
N VAL A 57 12.54 -16.72 12.59
CA VAL A 57 12.22 -16.08 11.31
C VAL A 57 13.38 -16.26 10.35
N LYS A 58 13.11 -16.83 9.18
CA LYS A 58 14.06 -16.98 8.07
C LYS A 58 14.23 -15.69 7.30
N TYR A 59 13.11 -15.04 6.96
CA TYR A 59 13.10 -13.72 6.34
C TYR A 59 11.77 -13.00 6.58
N VAL A 60 11.80 -11.68 6.45
CA VAL A 60 10.60 -10.83 6.34
C VAL A 60 10.46 -10.38 4.89
N ILE A 61 9.26 -10.52 4.34
CA ILE A 61 8.92 -9.97 3.02
C ILE A 61 8.16 -8.68 3.24
N GLU A 62 8.75 -7.58 2.81
CA GLU A 62 8.15 -6.26 2.80
C GLU A 62 7.54 -6.01 1.42
N TYR A 63 6.23 -5.78 1.38
CA TYR A 63 5.47 -5.36 0.21
C TYR A 63 5.14 -3.87 0.37
N ALA A 64 5.83 -3.01 -0.37
CA ALA A 64 5.47 -1.60 -0.55
C ALA A 64 4.48 -1.50 -1.72
N ILE A 65 3.20 -1.33 -1.40
CA ILE A 65 2.09 -1.36 -2.35
C ILE A 65 1.80 0.08 -2.77
N TRP A 66 1.82 0.34 -4.06
CA TRP A 66 1.70 1.67 -4.65
C TRP A 66 0.39 1.84 -5.40
N TRP A 67 -0.23 3.00 -5.21
CA TRP A 67 -1.34 3.51 -6.02
C TRP A 67 -0.96 4.85 -6.61
N ASP A 68 -1.40 5.12 -7.83
CA ASP A 68 -1.29 6.45 -8.42
C ASP A 68 -2.25 7.47 -7.79
N TYR A 69 -3.31 6.99 -7.13
CA TYR A 69 -4.31 7.81 -6.46
C TYR A 69 -4.87 7.09 -5.25
N GLU A 70 -5.05 7.84 -4.17
CA GLU A 70 -6.05 7.56 -3.13
C GLU A 70 -7.09 8.68 -3.15
N ILE A 71 -8.21 8.51 -2.46
CA ILE A 71 -9.33 9.46 -2.62
C ILE A 71 -9.02 10.87 -2.12
N GLY A 72 -8.08 11.04 -1.18
CA GLY A 72 -7.65 12.31 -0.60
C GLY A 72 -6.42 12.97 -1.27
N HIS A 73 -5.52 12.21 -1.90
CA HIS A 73 -4.32 12.75 -2.56
C HIS A 73 -3.84 11.98 -3.79
N LEU A 74 -3.02 12.66 -4.60
CA LEU A 74 -2.24 12.02 -5.66
C LEU A 74 -1.24 11.07 -5.00
N TYR A 75 -1.30 9.81 -5.42
CA TYR A 75 -0.57 8.64 -4.96
C TYR A 75 -0.73 8.24 -3.49
N GLU A 76 -0.53 6.96 -3.21
CA GLU A 76 -0.39 6.41 -1.85
C GLU A 76 0.62 5.25 -1.87
N MET A 77 1.26 5.02 -0.73
CA MET A 77 2.11 3.87 -0.49
C MET A 77 1.85 3.26 0.90
N GLU A 78 1.22 2.09 0.91
CA GLU A 78 0.97 1.30 2.12
C GLU A 78 1.82 0.02 2.10
N HIS A 79 1.96 -0.63 3.24
CA HIS A 79 2.94 -1.66 3.49
C HIS A 79 2.34 -2.89 4.18
N VAL A 80 2.82 -4.06 3.77
CA VAL A 80 2.59 -5.32 4.46
C VAL A 80 3.93 -6.00 4.70
N TRP A 81 4.15 -6.48 5.92
CA TRP A 81 5.33 -7.25 6.30
C TRP A 81 4.91 -8.66 6.69
N VAL A 82 5.33 -9.66 5.91
CA VAL A 82 5.06 -11.07 6.19
C VAL A 82 6.32 -11.73 6.74
N TYR A 83 6.22 -12.29 7.94
CA TYR A 83 7.34 -12.94 8.62
C TYR A 83 7.25 -14.44 8.34
N VAL A 84 8.29 -15.01 7.72
CA VAL A 84 8.32 -16.41 7.30
C VAL A 84 9.33 -17.18 8.12
N GLY A 85 8.91 -18.31 8.69
CA GLY A 85 9.76 -19.19 9.48
C GLY A 85 10.67 -20.08 8.63
N HIS A 86 11.63 -20.74 9.28
CA HIS A 86 12.56 -21.67 8.60
C HIS A 86 11.89 -22.88 7.96
N ASN A 87 10.67 -23.22 8.39
CA ASN A 87 9.85 -24.28 7.82
C ASN A 87 8.93 -23.80 6.68
N GLY A 88 8.98 -22.52 6.30
CA GLY A 88 8.11 -21.93 5.27
C GLY A 88 6.75 -21.47 5.77
N GLU A 89 6.44 -21.62 7.05
CA GLU A 89 5.16 -21.14 7.60
C GLU A 89 5.19 -19.63 7.81
N VAL A 90 4.05 -18.97 7.63
CA VAL A 90 3.86 -17.58 8.07
C VAL A 90 3.79 -17.57 9.60
N VAL A 91 4.77 -16.96 10.25
CA VAL A 91 4.83 -16.89 11.71
C VAL A 91 4.18 -15.64 12.26
N ASP A 92 4.17 -14.55 11.48
CA ASP A 92 3.59 -13.27 11.86
C ASP A 92 3.29 -12.42 10.63
N CYS A 93 2.47 -11.38 10.80
CA CYS A 93 2.23 -10.36 9.79
C CYS A 93 1.99 -9.01 10.47
N GLU A 94 2.52 -7.96 9.87
CA GLU A 94 2.24 -6.57 10.23
C GLU A 94 1.79 -5.81 8.97
N ALA A 95 1.01 -4.76 9.16
CA ALA A 95 0.56 -3.91 8.06
C ALA A 95 0.49 -2.45 8.51
N SER A 96 0.69 -1.52 7.59
CA SER A 96 0.64 -0.09 7.90
C SER A 96 -0.80 0.41 8.02
N PHE A 97 -0.97 1.44 8.85
CA PHE A 97 -2.26 2.08 9.12
C PHE A 97 -2.02 3.54 9.50
N HIS A 98 -2.20 4.48 8.57
CA HIS A 98 -2.04 5.92 8.79
C HIS A 98 -0.69 6.30 9.43
N GLY A 99 0.41 5.81 8.86
CA GLY A 99 1.76 6.05 9.38
C GLY A 99 2.05 5.37 10.73
N ARG A 100 1.20 4.40 11.14
CA ARG A 100 1.44 3.45 12.22
C ARG A 100 1.50 2.04 11.64
N VAL A 101 1.74 1.07 12.52
CA VAL A 101 1.80 -0.35 12.17
C VAL A 101 0.82 -1.08 13.08
N LEU A 102 -0.01 -1.93 12.48
CA LEU A 102 -0.89 -2.87 13.17
C LEU A 102 -0.42 -4.30 12.95
N ARG A 103 -0.84 -5.19 13.85
CA ARG A 103 -0.75 -6.63 13.61
C ARG A 103 -1.72 -6.99 12.49
N GLY A 104 -1.19 -7.61 11.44
CA GLY A 104 -1.94 -8.10 10.29
C GLY A 104 -2.38 -9.56 10.42
N LEU A 105 -1.81 -10.33 11.35
CA LEU A 105 -2.20 -11.71 11.60
C LEU A 105 -3.04 -11.83 12.87
N LEU A 106 -4.24 -12.42 12.76
CA LEU A 106 -5.07 -12.70 13.93
C LEU A 106 -4.48 -13.85 14.76
N LYS A 107 -4.73 -13.83 16.07
CA LYS A 107 -4.19 -14.83 17.02
C LYS A 107 -4.59 -16.26 16.68
N ASP A 108 -5.83 -16.46 16.26
CA ASP A 108 -6.39 -17.74 15.81
C ASP A 108 -6.09 -18.04 14.34
N ARG A 109 -5.41 -17.10 13.65
CA ARG A 109 -4.93 -17.21 12.26
C ARG A 109 -6.06 -17.47 11.25
N VAL A 110 -7.29 -17.08 11.57
CA VAL A 110 -8.44 -17.28 10.67
C VAL A 110 -8.35 -16.45 9.39
N ASN A 111 -7.52 -15.40 9.38
CA ASN A 111 -7.23 -14.59 8.20
C ASN A 111 -5.95 -15.02 7.47
N LEU A 112 -5.48 -16.26 7.66
CA LEU A 112 -4.38 -16.86 6.91
C LEU A 112 -4.90 -18.05 6.11
N VAL A 113 -4.87 -17.95 4.79
CA VAL A 113 -5.27 -19.03 3.87
C VAL A 113 -4.02 -19.57 3.20
N SER A 114 -3.62 -20.78 3.58
CA SER A 114 -2.30 -21.33 3.23
C SER A 114 -1.19 -20.37 3.71
N HIS A 115 -0.50 -19.68 2.79
CA HIS A 115 0.57 -18.73 3.09
C HIS A 115 0.16 -17.26 2.87
N HIS A 116 -1.10 -17.02 2.49
CA HIS A 116 -1.59 -15.69 2.15
C HIS A 116 -2.37 -15.09 3.31
N VAL A 117 -1.85 -13.99 3.85
CA VAL A 117 -2.56 -13.23 4.90
C VAL A 117 -3.62 -12.36 4.22
N CYS A 118 -4.86 -12.52 4.63
CA CYS A 118 -5.99 -11.71 4.19
C CYS A 118 -6.08 -10.45 5.05
N LEU A 119 -6.00 -9.29 4.40
CA LEU A 119 -6.10 -7.97 5.01
C LEU A 119 -7.17 -7.16 4.31
N TYR A 120 -7.87 -6.30 5.05
CA TYR A 120 -8.81 -5.35 4.52
C TYR A 120 -8.10 -4.02 4.29
N SER A 121 -8.37 -3.38 3.16
CA SER A 121 -7.92 -2.02 2.87
C SER A 121 -9.03 -1.04 3.23
N GLN A 122 -8.68 0.04 3.92
CA GLN A 122 -9.62 1.09 4.27
C GLN A 122 -10.18 1.71 2.97
N PRO A 123 -11.51 1.80 2.82
CA PRO A 123 -12.10 2.48 1.68
C PRO A 123 -11.57 3.91 1.56
N GLY A 124 -11.04 4.26 0.39
CA GLY A 124 -10.58 5.59 0.04
C GLY A 124 -9.15 5.91 0.49
N LYS A 125 -8.80 5.66 1.76
CA LYS A 125 -7.50 6.03 2.39
C LYS A 125 -6.46 4.89 2.45
N HIS A 126 -6.86 3.67 2.11
CA HIS A 126 -6.03 2.47 1.89
C HIS A 126 -5.22 1.86 3.06
N ALA A 127 -5.30 2.38 4.28
CA ALA A 127 -4.74 1.74 5.49
C ALA A 127 -5.19 0.28 5.68
N PHE A 128 -4.33 -0.60 6.23
CA PHE A 128 -4.62 -2.04 6.33
C PHE A 128 -5.00 -2.53 7.73
N SER A 129 -6.00 -3.41 7.79
CA SER A 129 -6.44 -4.07 9.02
C SER A 129 -6.79 -5.55 8.80
N PRO A 130 -6.54 -6.46 9.76
CA PRO A 130 -7.03 -7.83 9.68
C PRO A 130 -8.56 -7.93 9.85
N LEU A 131 -9.22 -6.86 10.30
CA LEU A 131 -10.66 -6.82 10.56
C LEU A 131 -11.27 -5.52 10.01
N PRO A 132 -12.36 -5.58 9.22
CA PRO A 132 -12.96 -4.39 8.62
C PRO A 132 -13.64 -3.48 9.65
N VAL A 133 -14.12 -4.05 10.77
CA VAL A 133 -14.76 -3.30 11.85
C VAL A 133 -13.86 -2.23 12.47
N VAL A 134 -12.53 -2.34 12.30
CA VAL A 134 -11.59 -1.31 12.75
C VAL A 134 -11.84 0.01 12.02
N PHE A 135 -12.22 -0.03 10.74
CA PHE A 135 -12.48 1.17 9.95
C PHE A 135 -13.76 1.89 10.40
N GLU A 136 -14.76 1.16 10.91
CA GLU A 136 -15.99 1.75 11.46
C GLU A 136 -15.73 2.59 12.72
N LEU A 137 -14.56 2.44 13.34
CA LEU A 137 -14.13 3.25 14.47
C LEU A 137 -13.49 4.58 14.05
N LEU A 138 -13.23 4.78 12.75
CA LEU A 138 -12.66 6.01 12.22
C LEU A 138 -13.75 7.08 12.07
N PRO A 139 -13.60 8.27 12.68
CA PRO A 139 -14.65 9.28 12.70
C PRO A 139 -14.98 9.85 11.32
N ASN A 140 -14.03 9.78 10.38
CA ASN A 140 -14.13 10.34 9.04
C ASN A 140 -14.27 9.28 7.95
N LEU A 141 -14.58 8.01 8.28
CA LEU A 141 -14.70 6.91 7.30
C LEU A 141 -15.47 7.33 6.02
N TYR A 142 -16.64 7.93 6.20
CA TYR A 142 -17.50 8.34 5.07
C TYR A 142 -17.15 9.72 4.50
N SER A 143 -16.70 10.66 5.33
CA SER A 143 -16.39 12.01 4.84
C SER A 143 -15.11 12.04 4.01
N ALA A 144 -14.10 11.26 4.41
CA ALA A 144 -12.82 11.11 3.72
C ALA A 144 -12.99 10.65 2.27
N ALA A 145 -13.81 9.63 2.03
CA ALA A 145 -14.08 9.09 0.69
C ALA A 145 -15.09 9.93 -0.12
N GLY A 146 -15.81 10.84 0.54
CA GLY A 146 -16.88 11.63 -0.06
C GLY A 146 -16.51 13.11 -0.17
N VAL A 147 -17.06 13.91 0.73
CA VAL A 147 -16.99 15.39 0.67
C VAL A 147 -15.57 15.95 0.86
N GLU A 148 -14.67 15.18 1.47
CA GLU A 148 -13.27 15.53 1.68
C GLU A 148 -12.35 14.98 0.56
N ALA A 149 -12.89 14.35 -0.49
CA ALA A 149 -12.09 13.84 -1.58
C ALA A 149 -11.15 14.92 -2.16
N GLY A 150 -9.88 14.55 -2.28
CA GLY A 150 -8.82 15.41 -2.76
C GLY A 150 -8.37 16.50 -1.78
N CYS A 151 -8.69 16.40 -0.49
CA CYS A 151 -8.35 17.42 0.50
C CYS A 151 -6.84 17.68 0.65
N ASP A 152 -6.01 16.68 0.34
CA ASP A 152 -4.58 16.69 0.63
C ASP A 152 -3.71 17.00 -0.61
N GLY A 153 -4.32 17.08 -1.80
CA GLY A 153 -3.62 17.50 -3.02
C GLY A 153 -2.53 16.51 -3.45
N LEU A 154 -1.33 17.00 -3.77
CA LEU A 154 -0.16 16.14 -3.97
C LEU A 154 0.57 15.93 -2.65
N LEU A 155 0.63 14.67 -2.19
CA LEU A 155 1.44 14.30 -1.03
C LEU A 155 2.93 14.52 -1.33
N VAL A 156 3.68 15.11 -0.41
CA VAL A 156 5.15 15.20 -0.49
C VAL A 156 5.73 14.76 0.84
N ASN A 157 6.20 13.51 0.91
CA ASN A 157 6.83 12.97 2.10
C ASN A 157 8.36 13.19 2.11
N GLU A 158 9.00 12.99 3.26
CA GLU A 158 10.46 13.18 3.42
C GLU A 158 11.30 12.36 2.43
N MET A 159 10.80 11.19 2.01
CA MET A 159 11.50 10.29 1.09
C MET A 159 11.56 10.87 -0.32
N PHE A 160 10.51 11.58 -0.74
CA PHE A 160 10.38 12.09 -2.10
C PHE A 160 10.52 13.62 -2.24
N GLU A 161 10.64 14.36 -1.14
CA GLU A 161 10.92 15.81 -1.10
C GLU A 161 12.05 16.24 -2.07
N PRO A 162 13.16 15.48 -2.25
CA PRO A 162 14.21 15.88 -3.18
C PRO A 162 13.82 15.82 -4.67
N PHE A 163 12.72 15.13 -5.03
CA PHE A 163 12.37 14.82 -6.41
C PHE A 163 11.25 15.71 -6.96
N PHE A 164 10.30 16.11 -6.11
CA PHE A 164 9.18 16.94 -6.51
C PHE A 164 8.63 17.77 -5.35
N GLN A 165 7.85 18.79 -5.70
CA GLN A 165 7.20 19.71 -4.77
C GLN A 165 5.76 19.93 -5.22
N THR A 166 4.91 20.34 -4.28
CA THR A 166 3.55 20.77 -4.58
C THR A 166 3.38 22.29 -4.43
N ASN A 167 2.26 22.80 -4.93
CA ASN A 167 1.76 24.15 -4.73
C ASN A 167 0.23 24.18 -4.85
N GLU A 168 -0.38 25.32 -4.53
CA GLU A 168 -1.85 25.47 -4.53
C GLU A 168 -2.51 25.13 -5.87
N GLN A 169 -1.83 25.33 -7.01
CA GLN A 169 -2.37 25.01 -8.32
C GLN A 169 -2.36 23.50 -8.57
N ILE A 170 -1.28 22.81 -8.19
CA ILE A 170 -1.21 21.35 -8.24
C ILE A 170 -2.30 20.75 -7.34
N ASP A 171 -2.38 21.21 -6.10
CA ASP A 171 -3.34 20.68 -5.12
C ASP A 171 -4.78 20.90 -5.56
N ALA A 172 -5.11 22.08 -6.12
CA ALA A 172 -6.45 22.35 -6.64
C ALA A 172 -6.84 21.44 -7.81
N ARG A 173 -5.90 21.11 -8.71
CA ARG A 173 -6.14 20.22 -9.85
C ARG A 173 -6.34 18.78 -9.40
N VAL A 174 -5.48 18.29 -8.51
CA VAL A 174 -5.63 16.97 -7.91
C VAL A 174 -6.98 16.88 -7.18
N LYS A 175 -7.32 17.90 -6.38
CA LYS A 175 -8.59 17.97 -5.68
C LYS A 175 -9.79 17.86 -6.61
N LYS A 176 -9.81 18.68 -7.65
CA LYS A 176 -10.89 18.69 -8.65
C LYS A 176 -11.05 17.32 -9.31
N HIS A 177 -9.94 16.65 -9.64
CA HIS A 177 -9.98 15.30 -10.21
C HIS A 177 -10.57 14.28 -9.22
N LEU A 178 -10.05 14.22 -8.00
CA LEU A 178 -10.47 13.24 -6.99
C LEU A 178 -11.92 13.45 -6.53
N GLN A 179 -12.41 14.69 -6.54
CA GLN A 179 -13.84 14.97 -6.30
C GLN A 179 -14.77 14.29 -7.33
N THR A 180 -14.31 14.07 -8.57
CA THR A 180 -15.09 13.30 -9.57
C THR A 180 -15.14 11.80 -9.28
N LYS A 181 -14.30 11.33 -8.35
CA LYS A 181 -14.16 9.94 -7.94
C LYS A 181 -14.70 9.68 -6.53
N ALA A 182 -15.21 10.72 -5.86
CA ALA A 182 -15.81 10.64 -4.54
C ALA A 182 -16.92 9.57 -4.52
N PHE A 183 -16.96 8.79 -3.45
CA PHE A 183 -17.88 7.66 -3.30
C PHE A 183 -18.35 7.50 -1.86
N VAL A 184 -19.33 6.62 -1.67
CA VAL A 184 -19.79 6.21 -0.33
C VAL A 184 -19.29 4.78 -0.10
N PRO A 185 -18.42 4.54 0.89
CA PRO A 185 -18.01 3.19 1.25
C PRO A 185 -19.20 2.26 1.49
N SER A 186 -19.18 1.08 0.87
CA SER A 186 -20.23 0.07 1.03
C SER A 186 -20.03 -0.78 2.30
N MET A 187 -18.79 -0.85 2.79
CA MET A 187 -18.32 -1.79 3.81
C MET A 187 -18.55 -3.26 3.44
N GLN A 188 -18.75 -3.54 2.16
CA GLN A 188 -18.77 -4.87 1.58
C GLN A 188 -17.46 -5.05 0.82
N PHE A 189 -16.75 -6.12 1.14
CA PHE A 189 -15.39 -6.31 0.65
C PHE A 189 -15.28 -7.48 -0.30
N GLU A 190 -14.51 -7.27 -1.36
CA GLU A 190 -14.19 -8.28 -2.37
C GLU A 190 -12.69 -8.55 -2.42
N GLU A 191 -12.37 -9.79 -2.78
CA GLU A 191 -10.99 -10.24 -2.90
C GLU A 191 -10.29 -9.60 -4.09
N TYR A 192 -9.10 -9.05 -3.85
CA TYR A 192 -8.18 -8.59 -4.87
C TYR A 192 -6.85 -9.33 -4.76
N LEU A 193 -6.53 -10.07 -5.82
CA LEU A 193 -5.27 -10.78 -5.96
C LEU A 193 -4.27 -9.90 -6.71
N LEU A 194 -3.14 -9.59 -6.06
CA LEU A 194 -2.01 -8.92 -6.69
C LEU A 194 -1.47 -9.80 -7.82
N LYS A 195 -1.49 -9.27 -9.04
CA LYS A 195 -1.06 -10.03 -10.22
C LYS A 195 0.46 -10.03 -10.36
N PRO A 196 1.09 -11.10 -10.87
CA PRO A 196 2.55 -11.16 -11.00
C PRO A 196 3.18 -9.98 -11.74
N GLU A 197 2.47 -9.37 -12.68
CA GLU A 197 3.01 -8.30 -13.53
C GLU A 197 3.20 -6.97 -12.79
N VAL A 198 2.58 -6.78 -11.62
CA VAL A 198 2.72 -5.53 -10.84
C VAL A 198 3.91 -5.56 -9.89
N PHE A 199 4.54 -6.73 -9.70
CA PHE A 199 5.65 -6.90 -8.77
C PHE A 199 6.98 -6.48 -9.39
N MET A 200 7.75 -5.71 -8.62
CA MET A 200 9.13 -5.36 -8.90
C MET A 200 9.92 -5.28 -7.59
N THR A 201 11.24 -5.16 -7.65
CA THR A 201 12.02 -4.90 -6.44
C THR A 201 11.71 -3.50 -5.91
N TRP A 202 11.87 -3.28 -4.60
CA TRP A 202 11.71 -1.94 -4.02
C TRP A 202 12.57 -0.88 -4.73
N ASN A 203 13.81 -1.21 -5.08
CA ASN A 203 14.70 -0.26 -5.78
C ASN A 203 14.15 0.14 -7.15
N GLU A 204 13.59 -0.80 -7.91
CA GLU A 204 12.96 -0.50 -9.21
C GLU A 204 11.72 0.40 -9.04
N LEU A 205 10.88 0.13 -8.04
CA LEU A 205 9.72 0.98 -7.75
C LEU A 205 10.16 2.38 -7.30
N PHE A 206 11.14 2.47 -6.40
CA PHE A 206 11.66 3.73 -5.89
C PHE A 206 12.20 4.63 -7.02
N GLU A 207 12.90 4.06 -7.99
CA GLU A 207 13.38 4.80 -9.17
C GLU A 207 12.24 5.24 -10.11
N LEU A 208 11.15 4.47 -10.17
CA LEU A 208 9.99 4.74 -11.02
C LEU A 208 9.10 5.88 -10.48
N ILE A 209 8.90 5.94 -9.17
CA ILE A 209 7.91 6.82 -8.51
C ILE A 209 8.02 8.30 -8.95
N PRO A 210 9.20 8.95 -8.95
CA PRO A 210 9.30 10.35 -9.35
C PRO A 210 8.78 10.64 -10.76
N GLN A 211 9.10 9.76 -11.71
CA GLN A 211 8.62 9.91 -13.09
C GLN A 211 7.12 9.59 -13.18
N ARG A 212 6.64 8.58 -12.43
CA ARG A 212 5.22 8.21 -12.40
C ARG A 212 4.34 9.37 -11.94
N ILE A 213 4.74 10.06 -10.86
CA ILE A 213 4.03 11.25 -10.35
C ILE A 213 4.01 12.37 -11.40
N LYS A 214 5.16 12.63 -12.05
CA LYS A 214 5.24 13.64 -13.12
C LYS A 214 4.30 13.33 -14.29
N ASP A 215 4.19 12.06 -14.66
CA ASP A 215 3.27 11.61 -15.71
C ASP A 215 1.81 11.82 -15.28
N ARG A 216 1.44 11.46 -14.04
CA ARG A 216 0.09 11.70 -13.50
C ARG A 216 -0.27 13.19 -13.52
N LEU A 217 0.64 14.06 -13.11
CA LEU A 217 0.43 15.51 -13.14
C LEU A 217 0.24 16.02 -14.57
N THR A 218 1.03 15.51 -15.53
CA THR A 218 0.90 15.89 -16.95
C THR A 218 -0.44 15.45 -17.53
N GLU A 219 -0.96 14.29 -17.15
CA GLU A 219 -2.28 13.83 -17.58
C GLU A 219 -3.40 14.70 -17.01
N LEU A 220 -3.29 15.12 -15.74
CA LEU A 220 -4.24 16.06 -15.14
C LEU A 220 -4.25 17.40 -15.89
N ASP A 221 -3.10 17.89 -16.32
CA ASP A 221 -2.98 19.12 -17.09
C ASP A 221 -3.72 19.02 -18.44
N GLN A 222 -3.53 17.89 -19.14
CA GLN A 222 -4.22 17.64 -20.41
C GLN A 222 -5.73 17.53 -20.23
N MET A 223 -6.21 16.93 -19.14
CA MET A 223 -7.64 16.85 -18.87
C MET A 223 -8.29 18.23 -18.67
N GLU A 224 -7.55 19.21 -18.13
CA GLU A 224 -8.07 20.58 -17.98
C GLU A 224 -8.11 21.37 -19.30
N GLU A 225 -7.19 21.10 -20.23
CA GLU A 225 -7.21 21.77 -21.54
C GLU A 225 -8.43 21.35 -22.40
N TYR A 226 -9.06 20.21 -22.10
CA TYR A 226 -10.20 19.66 -22.84
C TYR A 226 -11.53 19.67 -22.07
N ALA A 227 -11.58 20.20 -20.84
CA ALA A 227 -12.77 20.29 -19.98
C ALA A 227 -13.41 21.68 -20.02
#